data_AF-A0A1J3EE90-F1
#
_entry.id   AF-A0A1J3EE90-F1
#
_cell.length_a   1.000
_cell.length_b   1.000
_cell.length_c   1.000
_cell.angle_alpha   90.00
_cell.angle_beta   90.00
_cell.angle_gamma   90.00
#
_symmetry.space_group_name_H-M   'P 1'
#
loop_
_entity.id
_entity.type
_entity.pdbx_description
1 polymer ?
#
loop_
_entity_poly.entity_id
_entity_poly.type
_entity_poly.pdbx_seq_one_letter_code
_entity_poly.pdbx_strand_id
1 'polypeptide(L)'
;VKETAFDDKENQSQPYVRVKIMFDVSRPLRKSKIIQLLDGEEVTVFFYYEQLQKKCFNCQRLNHEKDMCPLLVRARQDQAATRRVSVLAGKKKRC
;
A
#
# COMPACT_ATOMS: atom_id res chain seq x y z
N VAL A 1 -17.08 -19.12 11.66
CA VAL A 1 -16.34 -17.83 11.75
C VAL A 1 -17.15 -16.96 12.70
N LYS A 2 -16.57 -16.48 13.82
CA LYS A 2 -17.30 -15.57 14.72
C LYS A 2 -17.30 -14.18 14.09
N GLU A 3 -18.47 -13.72 13.68
CA GLU A 3 -18.70 -12.36 13.23
C GLU A 3 -18.77 -11.47 14.47
N THR A 4 -17.84 -10.52 14.60
CA THR A 4 -17.92 -9.53 15.67
C THR A 4 -18.81 -8.40 15.17
N ALA A 5 -20.12 -8.49 15.44
CA ALA A 5 -21.00 -7.35 15.29
C ALA A 5 -20.55 -6.26 16.28
N PHE A 6 -20.50 -5.01 15.82
CA PHE A 6 -20.30 -3.88 16.73
C PHE A 6 -21.56 -3.74 17.56
N ASP A 7 -21.49 -4.12 18.84
CA ASP A 7 -22.59 -4.00 19.79
C ASP A 7 -22.31 -2.78 20.67
N ASP A 8 -23.12 -1.73 20.48
CA ASP A 8 -23.01 -0.46 21.21
C ASP A 8 -23.23 -0.62 22.73
N LYS A 9 -23.70 -1.79 23.17
CA LYS A 9 -24.07 -2.07 24.57
C LYS A 9 -22.99 -2.75 25.39
N GLU A 10 -21.98 -3.34 24.76
CA GLU A 10 -20.87 -4.00 25.45
C GLU A 10 -19.71 -3.01 25.66
N ASN A 11 -19.15 -2.99 26.87
CA ASN A 11 -18.02 -2.12 27.17
C ASN A 11 -16.80 -2.57 26.36
N GLN A 12 -16.27 -1.69 25.50
CA GLN A 12 -15.06 -1.95 24.72
C GLN A 12 -13.86 -2.09 25.66
N SER A 13 -13.57 -3.33 26.06
CA SER A 13 -12.49 -3.64 27.00
C SER A 13 -11.10 -3.53 26.36
N GLN A 14 -11.02 -3.40 25.03
CA GLN A 14 -9.78 -3.30 24.26
C GLN A 14 -9.72 -1.93 23.55
N PRO A 15 -8.54 -1.32 23.41
CA PRO A 15 -8.37 -0.03 22.73
C PRO A 15 -8.45 -0.14 21.19
N TYR A 16 -8.82 -1.30 20.65
CA TYR A 16 -8.90 -1.56 19.22
C TYR A 16 -10.08 -2.48 18.88
N VAL A 17 -10.58 -2.32 17.66
CA VAL A 17 -11.64 -3.18 17.11
C VAL A 17 -11.06 -4.07 16.02
N ARG A 18 -11.38 -5.36 16.06
CA ARG A 18 -11.02 -6.32 15.01
C ARG A 18 -12.19 -6.49 14.05
N VAL A 19 -11.92 -6.25 12.76
CA VAL A 19 -12.93 -6.36 11.70
C VAL A 19 -12.45 -7.32 10.61
N LYS A 20 -13.37 -8.15 10.10
CA LYS A 20 -13.14 -8.98 8.92
C LYS A 20 -13.69 -8.23 7.70
N ILE A 21 -12.82 -7.96 6.73
CA ILE A 21 -13.20 -7.21 5.51
C ILE A 21 -12.87 -8.01 4.25
N MET A 22 -13.65 -7.77 3.19
CA MET A 22 -13.26 -8.11 1.83
C MET A 22 -12.36 -6.98 1.30
N PHE A 23 -11.11 -7.30 0.95
CA PHE A 23 -10.13 -6.31 0.51
C PHE A 23 -9.69 -6.57 -0.94
N ASP A 24 -9.64 -5.50 -1.74
CA ASP A 24 -9.13 -5.54 -3.10
C ASP A 24 -7.59 -5.61 -3.09
N VAL A 25 -7.06 -6.79 -3.41
CA VAL A 25 -5.60 -7.09 -3.43
C VAL A 25 -4.82 -6.26 -4.45
N SER A 26 -5.50 -5.62 -5.39
CA SER A 26 -4.87 -4.68 -6.30
C SER A 26 -4.45 -3.41 -5.58
N ARG A 27 -5.13 -3.01 -4.50
CA ARG A 27 -4.88 -1.75 -3.80
C ARG A 27 -3.76 -1.88 -2.76
N PRO A 28 -2.99 -0.81 -2.53
CA PRO A 28 -1.98 -0.81 -1.47
C PRO A 28 -2.65 -0.85 -0.10
N LEU A 29 -2.07 -1.63 0.81
CA LEU A 29 -2.51 -1.67 2.20
C LEU A 29 -2.13 -0.36 2.89
N ARG A 30 -3.11 0.26 3.55
CA ARG A 30 -2.93 1.55 4.22
C ARG A 30 -2.59 1.31 5.69
N LYS A 31 -1.60 2.02 6.22
CA LYS A 31 -1.25 1.96 7.65
C LYS A 31 -2.13 2.85 8.51
N SER A 32 -2.61 3.95 7.93
CA SER A 32 -3.51 4.88 8.59
C SER A 32 -4.45 5.53 7.58
N LYS A 33 -5.56 6.06 8.08
CA LYS A 33 -6.48 6.90 7.33
C LYS A 33 -7.03 7.96 8.27
N ILE A 34 -6.98 9.20 7.80
CA ILE A 34 -7.70 10.31 8.44
C ILE A 34 -9.16 10.16 8.03
N ILE A 35 -10.04 10.11 9.03
CA ILE A 35 -11.49 10.10 8.85
C ILE A 35 -12.05 11.39 9.46
N GLN A 36 -13.04 11.95 8.79
CA GLN A 36 -13.80 13.08 9.29
C GLN A 36 -15.04 12.53 10.00
N LEU A 37 -15.20 12.89 11.26
CA LEU A 37 -16.39 12.59 12.03
C LEU A 37 -17.51 13.56 11.64
N LEU A 38 -18.75 13.19 11.98
CA LEU A 38 -19.93 14.02 11.71
C LEU A 38 -19.83 15.39 12.39
N ASP A 39 -19.12 15.47 13.51
CA ASP A 39 -18.89 16.69 14.28
C ASP A 39 -17.78 17.58 13.68
N GLY A 40 -17.21 17.19 12.54
CA GLY A 40 -16.16 17.95 11.84
C GLY A 40 -14.74 17.67 12.34
N GLU A 41 -14.59 16.86 13.39
CA GLU A 41 -13.27 16.46 13.90
C GLU A 41 -12.57 15.47 12.96
N GLU A 42 -11.26 15.64 12.79
CA GLU A 42 -10.42 14.72 12.02
C GLU A 42 -9.71 13.75 12.96
N VAL A 43 -10.03 12.46 12.84
CA VAL A 43 -9.39 11.40 13.64
C VAL A 43 -8.53 10.54 12.74
N THR A 44 -7.30 10.28 13.18
CA THR A 44 -6.40 9.34 12.50
C THR A 44 -6.63 7.93 13.02
N VAL A 45 -7.16 7.06 12.17
CA VAL A 45 -7.29 5.64 12.48
C VAL A 45 -6.08 4.88 11.95
N PHE A 46 -5.48 4.06 12.80
CA PHE A 46 -4.37 3.17 12.45
C PHE A 46 -4.88 1.75 12.17
N PHE A 47 -4.37 1.13 11.12
CA PHE A 47 -4.73 -0.23 10.72
C PHE A 47 -3.59 -1.20 11.01
N TYR A 48 -3.91 -2.24 11.77
CA TYR A 48 -3.05 -3.38 12.00
C TYR A 48 -3.70 -4.60 11.36
N TYR A 49 -2.96 -5.27 10.49
CA TYR A 49 -3.45 -6.41 9.74
C TYR A 49 -2.84 -7.70 10.29
N GLU A 50 -3.70 -8.67 10.57
CA GLU A 50 -3.28 -10.01 11.00
C GLU A 50 -3.08 -10.92 9.77
N GLN A 51 -2.09 -11.82 9.86
CA GLN A 51 -1.86 -12.89 8.86
C GLN A 51 -1.55 -12.42 7.42
N LEU A 52 -0.99 -11.22 7.23
CA LEU A 52 -0.55 -10.77 5.91
C LEU A 52 0.68 -11.52 5.42
N GLN A 53 0.48 -12.44 4.48
CA GLN A 53 1.56 -13.13 3.78
C GLN A 53 1.84 -12.48 2.41
N LYS A 54 3.11 -12.50 2.00
CA LYS A 54 3.57 -12.13 0.64
C LYS A 54 3.16 -10.73 0.14
N LYS A 55 3.18 -9.71 1.00
CA LYS A 55 3.03 -8.31 0.55
C LYS A 55 4.29 -7.79 -0.13
N CYS A 56 4.12 -7.02 -1.21
CA CYS A 56 5.21 -6.29 -1.83
C CYS A 56 5.60 -5.10 -0.94
N PHE A 57 6.83 -5.06 -0.43
CA PHE A 57 7.30 -3.96 0.43
C PHE A 57 7.49 -2.62 -0.32
N ASN A 58 7.56 -2.64 -1.65
CA ASN A 58 7.75 -1.44 -2.44
C ASN A 58 6.44 -0.70 -2.71
N CYS A 59 5.41 -1.41 -3.15
CA CYS A 59 4.12 -0.82 -3.52
C CYS A 59 2.98 -1.15 -2.54
N GLN A 60 3.23 -2.00 -1.54
CA GLN A 60 2.29 -2.40 -0.48
C GLN A 60 1.06 -3.18 -0.99
N ARG A 61 1.12 -3.76 -2.20
CA ARG A 61 0.05 -4.59 -2.78
C ARG A 61 0.30 -6.08 -2.50
N LEU A 62 -0.76 -6.89 -2.59
CA LEU A 62 -0.74 -8.34 -2.34
C LEU A 62 -0.80 -9.18 -3.62
N ASN A 63 -0.87 -8.56 -4.80
CA ASN A 63 -1.05 -9.28 -6.07
C ASN A 63 0.24 -9.70 -6.79
N HIS A 64 1.42 -9.38 -6.26
CA HIS A 64 2.69 -9.74 -6.87
C HIS A 64 3.83 -9.85 -5.85
N GLU A 65 4.87 -10.57 -6.24
CA GLU A 65 6.15 -10.61 -5.53
C GLU A 65 7.03 -9.40 -5.85
N LYS A 66 7.96 -9.08 -4.95
CA LYS A 66 8.80 -7.88 -5.02
C LYS A 66 9.49 -7.70 -6.38
N ASP A 67 9.96 -8.79 -6.99
CA ASP A 67 10.74 -8.73 -8.23
C ASP A 67 9.91 -8.31 -9.45
N MET A 68 8.61 -8.63 -9.42
CA MET A 68 7.62 -8.27 -10.43
C MET A 68 6.86 -6.99 -10.08
N CYS A 69 7.33 -6.22 -9.10
CA CYS A 69 6.70 -4.97 -8.70
C CYS A 69 6.64 -3.99 -9.88
N PRO A 70 5.44 -3.54 -10.31
CA PRO A 70 5.31 -2.65 -11.46
C PRO A 70 6.09 -1.35 -11.32
N LEU A 71 6.20 -0.82 -10.09
CA LEU A 71 6.98 0.39 -9.82
C LEU A 71 8.48 0.16 -10.00
N LEU A 72 9.00 -1.01 -9.58
CA LEU A 72 10.41 -1.35 -9.75
C LEU A 72 10.75 -1.66 -11.21
N VAL A 73 9.86 -2.36 -11.91
CA VAL A 73 10.04 -2.64 -13.35
C VAL A 73 10.09 -1.34 -14.13
N ARG A 74 9.17 -0.40 -13.90
CA ARG A 74 9.18 0.93 -14.54
C ARG A 74 10.46 1.69 -14.23
N ALA A 75 10.88 1.76 -12.96
CA ALA A 75 12.11 2.44 -12.58
C ALA A 75 13.35 1.87 -13.32
N ARG A 76 13.44 0.54 -13.49
CA ARG A 76 14.52 -0.10 -14.26
C ARG A 76 14.46 0.31 -15.75
N GLN A 77 13.26 0.35 -16.33
CA GLN A 77 13.06 0.77 -17.72
C GLN A 77 13.47 2.23 -17.93
N ASP A 78 13.07 3.13 -17.03
CA ASP A 78 13.40 4.57 -17.11
C ASP A 78 14.91 4.81 -17.00
N GLN A 79 15.59 4.06 -16.12
CA GLN A 79 17.05 4.09 -16.02
C GLN A 79 17.72 3.60 -17.30
N ALA A 80 17.22 2.53 -17.91
CA ALA A 80 17.73 2.02 -19.18
C ALA A 80 17.53 3.03 -20.32
N ALA A 81 16.37 3.71 -20.36
CA ALA A 81 16.09 4.77 -21.32
C ALA A 81 17.07 5.94 -21.16
N THR A 82 17.26 6.41 -19.93
CA THR A 82 18.23 7.49 -19.62
C THR A 82 19.65 7.13 -20.06
N ARG A 83 20.10 5.90 -19.79
CA ARG A 83 21.41 5.40 -20.25
C ARG A 83 21.55 5.37 -21.76
N ARG A 84 20.50 4.96 -22.49
CA ARG A 84 20.51 4.98 -23.96
C ARG A 84 20.65 6.41 -24.49
N VAL A 85 19.91 7.35 -23.92
CA VAL A 85 19.98 8.77 -24.30
C VAL A 85 21.38 9.34 -24.06
N SER A 86 22.00 9.06 -22.91
CA SER A 86 23.35 9.58 -22.60
C SER A 86 24.42 9.00 -23.52
N VAL A 87 24.35 7.72 -23.87
CA VAL A 87 25.25 7.07 -24.83
C VAL A 87 25.11 7.70 -26.22
N LEU A 88 23.87 7.93 -26.69
CA LEU A 88 23.62 8.58 -27.98
C LEU A 88 24.14 10.02 -28.01
N ALA A 89 23.94 10.79 -26.94
CA ALA A 89 24.46 12.15 -26.81
C ALA A 89 26.00 12.19 -26.80
N GLY A 90 26.64 11.25 -26.10
CA GLY A 90 28.10 11.11 -26.09
C GLY A 90 28.69 10.75 -27.46
N LYS A 91 27.97 9.92 -28.24
CA LYS A 91 28.38 9.57 -29.61
C LYS A 91 28.27 10.78 -30.56
N LYS A 92 27.20 11.58 -30.44
CA LYS A 92 27.01 12.80 -31.24
C LYS A 92 28.05 13.89 -30.96
N LYS A 93 28.55 13.99 -29.72
CA LYS A 93 29.62 14.94 -29.35
C LYS A 93 31.03 14.53 -29.82
N ARG A 94 31.20 13.27 -30.22
CA ARG A 94 32.49 12.70 -30.66
C ARG A 94 32.64 12.72 -32.19
N CYS A 95 31.56 12.94 -32.93
CA CYS A 95 31.55 13.13 -34.38
C CYS A 95 31.67 14.60 -34.74
#